data_AF-A0A9X9Y1H2-F1
#
_entry.id   AF-A0A9X9Y1H2-F1
#
_cell.length_a   1.000
_cell.length_b   1.000
_cell.length_c   1.000
_cell.angle_alpha   90.00
_cell.angle_beta   90.00
_cell.angle_gamma   90.00
#
_symmetry.space_group_name_H-M   'P 1'
#
loop_
_entity.id
_entity.type
_entity.pdbx_description
1 polymer ?
#
loop_
_entity_poly.entity_id
_entity_poly.type
_entity_poly.pdbx_seq_one_letter_code
_entity_poly.pdbx_strand_id
1 'polypeptide(L)'
;MIAAIAAMLPPFNAGAQVNLPAGSTSTQLSDLMIALQFQHIKLWFAGKFSNWDLANYELRQIQINLRRAMPSPSESLRSSQATEQLQALDRAIQQKDGAAFAKAYSDITNGCNACHRASGFGSITIQVPANSPFSDQLFADQIAQGRALAHGACGLCHVISDSSMETPAFRFPAPSFSEIASRPSFSANDLRQLLTSNHRRVGPNQAMLKPKLVEYQIDAIVAFFETLQADRAR
;
A
#
# COMPACT_ATOMS: atom_id res chain seq x y z
N MET A 1 73.84 -9.46 20.15
CA MET A 1 72.62 -9.09 19.38
C MET A 1 72.23 -10.35 18.62
N ILE A 2 71.12 -11.03 18.90
CA ILE A 2 69.73 -10.65 18.59
C ILE A 2 68.81 -11.37 19.59
N ALA A 3 67.87 -10.65 20.21
CA ALA A 3 66.83 -11.21 21.07
C ALA A 3 65.56 -11.46 20.23
N ALA A 4 65.03 -12.67 20.25
CA ALA A 4 63.79 -13.04 19.57
C ALA A 4 62.58 -12.61 20.43
N ILE A 5 61.74 -11.73 19.88
CA ILE A 5 60.47 -11.31 20.49
C ILE A 5 59.38 -12.26 20.00
N ALA A 6 58.88 -13.11 20.89
CA ALA A 6 57.69 -13.92 20.63
C ALA A 6 56.44 -13.05 20.88
N ALA A 7 55.68 -12.76 19.82
CA ALA A 7 54.41 -12.06 19.91
C ALA A 7 53.32 -13.03 20.41
N MET A 8 52.85 -12.84 21.65
CA MET A 8 51.63 -13.47 22.14
C MET A 8 50.42 -12.73 21.56
N LEU A 9 49.68 -13.38 20.65
CA LEU A 9 48.35 -12.91 20.27
C LEU A 9 47.34 -13.27 21.36
N PRO A 10 46.40 -12.37 21.72
CA PRO A 10 45.32 -12.72 22.63
C PRO A 10 44.37 -13.73 21.96
N PRO A 11 43.76 -14.64 22.73
CA PRO A 11 42.76 -15.54 22.18
C PRO A 11 41.57 -14.71 21.67
N PHE A 12 41.21 -14.92 20.41
CA PHE A 12 39.94 -14.49 19.86
C PHE A 12 38.84 -15.00 20.80
N ASN A 13 38.08 -14.09 21.41
CA ASN A 13 36.85 -14.45 22.10
C ASN A 13 35.92 -15.09 21.06
N ALA A 14 35.79 -16.41 21.15
CA ALA A 14 34.78 -17.18 20.45
C ALA A 14 33.42 -16.49 20.68
N GLY A 15 32.69 -16.26 19.59
CA GLY A 15 31.44 -15.51 19.61
C GLY A 15 30.50 -16.01 20.71
N ALA A 16 29.85 -15.06 21.38
CA ALA A 16 28.72 -15.35 22.24
C ALA A 16 27.64 -16.05 21.40
N GLN A 17 27.62 -17.38 21.44
CA GLN A 17 26.55 -18.17 20.87
C GLN A 17 25.33 -17.99 21.75
N VAL A 18 24.36 -17.22 21.25
CA VAL A 18 23.01 -17.20 21.80
C VAL A 18 22.43 -18.59 21.56
N ASN A 19 22.33 -19.38 22.62
CA ASN A 19 21.82 -20.74 22.55
C ASN A 19 20.30 -20.68 22.44
N LEU A 20 19.77 -20.76 21.21
CA LEU A 20 18.34 -20.77 20.93
C LEU A 20 17.87 -22.23 20.72
N PRO A 21 16.70 -22.64 21.26
CA PRO A 21 16.23 -24.02 21.23
C PRO A 21 15.90 -24.51 19.82
N ALA A 22 16.20 -25.78 19.54
CA ALA A 22 16.06 -26.40 18.22
C ALA A 22 14.61 -26.34 17.69
N GLY A 23 14.41 -25.56 16.63
CA GLY A 23 13.17 -25.55 15.85
C GLY A 23 12.98 -24.34 14.93
N SER A 24 13.44 -23.15 15.33
CA SER A 24 13.20 -21.91 14.56
C SER A 24 13.99 -20.72 15.11
N THR A 25 15.25 -20.53 14.72
CA THR A 25 16.12 -19.69 15.57
C THR A 25 16.93 -18.58 14.91
N SER A 26 17.16 -18.58 13.59
CA SER A 26 17.78 -17.40 12.94
C SER A 26 17.25 -17.14 11.54
N THR A 27 17.12 -18.18 10.71
CA THR A 27 16.58 -18.07 9.34
C THR A 27 15.15 -17.53 9.35
N GLN A 28 14.27 -18.05 10.20
CA GLN A 28 12.89 -17.57 10.29
C GLN A 28 12.79 -16.11 10.74
N LEU A 29 13.68 -15.67 11.63
CA LEU A 29 13.73 -14.25 12.05
C LEU A 29 14.23 -13.37 10.91
N SER A 30 15.25 -13.81 10.17
CA SER A 30 15.77 -13.11 9.00
C SER A 30 14.69 -12.93 7.93
N ASP A 31 13.94 -13.99 7.62
CA ASP A 31 12.86 -13.95 6.63
C ASP A 31 11.75 -12.97 7.04
N LEU A 32 11.39 -12.95 8.33
CA LEU A 32 10.44 -11.97 8.87
C LEU A 32 10.96 -10.54 8.79
N MET A 33 12.24 -10.29 9.06
CA MET A 33 12.84 -8.95 8.96
C MET A 33 12.89 -8.45 7.50
N ILE A 34 13.19 -9.34 6.55
CA ILE A 34 13.15 -9.00 5.12
C ILE A 34 11.72 -8.65 4.69
N ALA A 35 10.73 -9.46 5.11
CA ALA A 35 9.32 -9.19 4.83
C ALA A 35 8.88 -7.84 5.44
N LEU A 36 9.26 -7.56 6.69
CA LEU A 36 8.99 -6.29 7.36
C LEU A 36 9.62 -5.10 6.63
N GLN A 37 10.84 -5.24 6.13
CA GLN A 37 11.50 -4.17 5.37
C GLN A 37 10.74 -3.86 4.08
N PHE A 38 10.27 -4.88 3.36
CA PHE A 38 9.43 -4.67 2.17
C PHE A 38 8.08 -4.05 2.49
N GLN A 39 7.41 -4.49 3.56
CA GLN A 39 6.14 -3.91 4.00
C GLN A 39 6.31 -2.46 4.46
N HIS A 40 7.40 -2.15 5.15
CA HIS A 40 7.77 -0.79 5.55
C HIS A 40 7.96 0.13 4.33
N ILE A 41 8.59 -0.36 3.25
CA ILE A 41 8.71 0.38 1.99
C ILE A 41 7.33 0.58 1.33
N LYS A 42 6.54 -0.48 1.21
CA LYS A 42 5.21 -0.41 0.58
C LYS A 42 4.28 0.54 1.31
N LEU A 43 4.30 0.51 2.65
CA LEU A 43 3.54 1.40 3.50
C LEU A 43 3.87 2.87 3.24
N TRP A 44 5.16 3.24 3.11
CA TRP A 44 5.57 4.61 2.80
C TRP A 44 4.96 5.10 1.50
N PHE A 45 5.14 4.33 0.43
CA PHE A 45 4.67 4.75 -0.89
C PHE A 45 3.14 4.76 -0.96
N ALA A 46 2.46 3.82 -0.31
CA ALA A 46 1.02 3.83 -0.19
C ALA A 46 0.51 5.13 0.47
N GLY A 47 1.04 5.50 1.63
CA GLY A 47 0.64 6.75 2.30
C GLY A 47 1.06 8.01 1.55
N LYS A 48 2.27 8.03 0.96
CA LYS A 48 2.77 9.14 0.12
C LYS A 48 1.87 9.43 -1.08
N PHE A 49 1.29 8.39 -1.67
CA PHE A 49 0.34 8.49 -2.78
C PHE A 49 -1.13 8.42 -2.35
N SER A 50 -1.41 8.57 -1.05
CA SER A 50 -2.76 8.59 -0.48
C SER A 50 -3.62 7.35 -0.79
N ASN A 51 -2.97 6.22 -1.04
CA ASN A 51 -3.63 4.91 -1.11
C ASN A 51 -3.78 4.36 0.31
N TRP A 52 -4.78 4.89 1.00
CA TRP A 52 -5.00 4.61 2.43
C TRP A 52 -5.40 3.17 2.71
N ASP A 53 -6.07 2.50 1.76
CA ASP A 53 -6.43 1.08 1.89
C ASP A 53 -5.18 0.19 1.83
N LEU A 54 -4.27 0.46 0.89
CA LEU A 54 -2.98 -0.23 0.85
C LEU A 54 -2.12 0.11 2.08
N ALA A 55 -2.10 1.37 2.53
CA ALA A 55 -1.38 1.75 3.73
C ALA A 55 -1.92 1.00 4.97
N ASN A 56 -3.24 0.91 5.13
CA ASN A 56 -3.87 0.15 6.20
C ASN A 56 -3.52 -1.35 6.11
N TYR A 57 -3.59 -1.93 4.91
CA TYR A 57 -3.21 -3.32 4.67
C TYR A 57 -1.76 -3.59 5.11
N GLU A 58 -0.80 -2.79 4.63
CA GLU A 58 0.62 -2.97 4.93
C GLU A 58 0.93 -2.74 6.42
N LEU A 59 0.28 -1.76 7.07
CA LEU A 59 0.41 -1.56 8.51
C LEU A 59 -0.05 -2.80 9.29
N ARG A 60 -1.17 -3.42 8.91
CA ARG A 60 -1.64 -4.66 9.54
C ARG A 60 -0.66 -5.82 9.33
N GLN A 61 -0.06 -5.93 8.15
CA GLN A 61 0.97 -6.95 7.90
C GLN A 61 2.21 -6.73 8.76
N ILE A 62 2.66 -5.48 8.92
CA ILE A 62 3.76 -5.12 9.83
C ILE A 62 3.42 -5.53 11.27
N GLN A 63 2.23 -5.19 11.77
CA GLN A 63 1.80 -5.57 13.13
C GLN A 63 1.77 -7.09 13.34
N ILE A 64 1.35 -7.86 12.33
CA ILE A 64 1.37 -9.33 12.37
C ILE A 64 2.81 -9.84 12.43
N ASN A 65 3.69 -9.36 11.56
CA ASN A 65 5.07 -9.83 11.46
C ASN A 65 5.93 -9.39 12.64
N LEU A 66 5.72 -8.19 13.20
CA LEU A 66 6.38 -7.76 14.43
C LEU A 66 6.03 -8.66 15.62
N ARG A 67 4.75 -9.04 15.78
CA ARG A 67 4.33 -9.99 16.82
C ARG A 67 4.98 -11.37 16.66
N ARG A 68 5.21 -11.82 15.42
CA ARG A 68 5.91 -13.08 15.13
C ARG A 68 7.41 -13.00 15.38
N ALA A 69 8.02 -11.85 15.10
CA ALA A 69 9.44 -11.61 15.30
C ALA A 69 9.83 -11.38 16.76
N MET A 70 8.88 -10.99 17.61
CA MET A 70 9.09 -10.70 19.04
C MET A 70 8.24 -11.62 19.93
N PRO A 71 8.58 -12.92 20.06
CA PRO A 71 7.86 -13.78 20.99
C PRO A 71 8.17 -13.39 22.44
N SER A 72 7.12 -12.95 23.14
CA SER A 72 7.04 -12.57 24.57
C SER A 72 7.49 -11.14 24.93
N PRO A 73 6.58 -10.31 25.49
CA PRO A 73 6.96 -9.08 26.15
C PRO A 73 7.49 -9.41 27.55
N SER A 74 8.81 -9.36 27.76
CA SER A 74 9.26 -8.90 29.07
C SER A 74 8.96 -7.39 29.11
N GLU A 75 7.96 -7.05 29.90
CA GLU A 75 7.43 -5.71 30.17
C GLU A 75 8.55 -4.66 30.22
N SER A 76 8.72 -3.93 29.11
CA SER A 76 9.64 -2.81 29.06
C SER A 76 9.00 -1.67 28.28
N LEU A 77 9.34 -0.44 28.65
CA LEU A 77 8.91 0.82 28.03
C LEU A 77 9.04 0.84 26.48
N ARG A 78 9.87 -0.04 25.93
CA ARG A 78 10.05 -0.19 24.48
C ARG A 78 8.83 -0.81 23.79
N SER A 79 8.18 -1.79 24.43
CA SER A 79 6.97 -2.42 23.88
C SER A 79 5.77 -1.47 23.92
N SER A 80 5.65 -0.65 24.97
CA SER A 80 4.62 0.40 25.04
C SER A 80 4.87 1.49 23.99
N GLN A 81 6.12 1.96 23.83
CA GLN A 81 6.46 2.96 22.82
C GLN A 81 6.22 2.46 21.39
N ALA A 82 6.60 1.23 21.05
CA ALA A 82 6.34 0.65 19.73
C ALA A 82 4.83 0.54 19.45
N THR A 83 4.04 0.17 20.46
CA THR A 83 2.57 0.11 20.36
C THR A 83 1.97 1.48 20.11
N GLU A 84 2.40 2.50 20.85
CA GLU A 84 1.95 3.88 20.67
C GLU A 84 2.28 4.44 19.29
N GLN A 85 3.48 4.16 18.77
CA GLN A 85 3.91 4.57 17.43
C GLN A 85 3.07 3.92 16.34
N LEU A 86 2.78 2.62 16.45
CA LEU A 86 1.91 1.90 15.53
C LEU A 86 0.47 2.45 15.56
N GLN A 87 -0.05 2.79 16.74
CA GLN A 87 -1.37 3.41 16.89
C GLN A 87 -1.42 4.84 16.33
N ALA A 88 -0.35 5.62 16.49
CA ALA A 88 -0.28 6.95 15.91
C ALA A 88 -0.30 6.89 14.38
N LEU A 89 0.40 5.93 13.78
CA LEU A 89 0.37 5.73 12.34
C LEU A 89 -1.00 5.23 11.86
N ASP A 90 -1.63 4.28 12.57
CA ASP A 90 -2.98 3.84 12.27
C ASP A 90 -3.96 5.03 12.26
N ARG A 91 -3.96 5.86 13.32
CA ARG A 91 -4.80 7.07 13.38
C ARG A 91 -4.57 7.99 12.19
N ALA A 92 -3.32 8.24 11.80
CA ALA A 92 -3.01 9.07 10.64
C ALA A 92 -3.56 8.48 9.33
N ILE A 93 -3.50 7.15 9.17
CA ILE A 93 -4.08 6.45 8.02
C ILE A 93 -5.61 6.56 8.02
N GLN A 94 -6.26 6.30 9.16
CA GLN A 94 -7.73 6.40 9.28
C GLN A 94 -8.22 7.84 9.02
N GLN A 95 -7.47 8.83 9.48
CA GLN A 95 -7.77 10.25 9.26
C GLN A 95 -7.35 10.75 7.87
N LYS A 96 -6.65 9.93 7.09
CA LYS A 96 -6.11 10.29 5.77
C LYS A 96 -5.23 11.55 5.81
N ASP A 97 -4.50 11.73 6.92
CA ASP A 97 -3.65 12.90 7.17
C ASP A 97 -2.21 12.59 6.73
N GLY A 98 -1.82 13.15 5.58
CA GLY A 98 -0.49 12.96 5.01
C GLY A 98 0.65 13.50 5.88
N ALA A 99 0.45 14.61 6.59
CA ALA A 99 1.48 15.20 7.44
C ALA A 99 1.68 14.38 8.72
N ALA A 100 0.57 14.01 9.37
CA ALA A 100 0.60 13.11 10.52
C ALA A 100 1.16 11.73 10.14
N PHE A 101 0.82 11.22 8.95
CA PHE A 101 1.34 9.95 8.42
C PHE A 101 2.85 10.00 8.27
N ALA A 102 3.38 11.04 7.60
CA ALA A 102 4.81 11.16 7.36
C ALA A 102 5.61 11.22 8.67
N LYS A 103 5.10 11.96 9.65
CA LYS A 103 5.68 12.03 10.99
C LYS A 103 5.64 10.66 11.68
N ALA A 104 4.47 10.04 11.79
CA ALA A 104 4.30 8.77 12.49
C ALA A 104 5.09 7.63 11.82
N TYR A 105 5.22 7.64 10.50
CA TYR A 105 6.08 6.71 9.76
C TYR A 105 7.57 6.89 10.11
N SER A 106 8.03 8.14 10.21
CA SER A 106 9.39 8.43 10.68
C SER A 106 9.61 7.95 12.12
N ASP A 107 8.62 8.11 13.00
CA ASP A 107 8.69 7.64 14.39
C ASP A 107 8.82 6.11 14.46
N ILE A 108 8.06 5.36 13.65
CA ILE A 108 8.20 3.89 13.54
C ILE A 108 9.57 3.51 12.97
N THR A 109 10.07 4.23 11.95
CA THR A 109 11.40 3.99 11.39
C THR A 109 12.49 4.11 12.46
N ASN A 110 12.37 5.12 13.32
CA ASN A 110 13.25 5.28 14.48
C ASN A 110 13.06 4.15 15.51
N GLY A 111 11.84 3.68 15.72
CA GLY A 111 11.52 2.51 16.54
C GLY A 111 12.20 1.21 16.04
N CYS A 112 12.14 0.94 14.72
CA CYS A 112 12.85 -0.18 14.09
C CYS A 112 14.35 -0.09 14.37
N ASN A 113 14.96 1.07 14.16
CA ASN A 113 16.38 1.31 14.41
C ASN A 113 16.78 1.15 15.88
N ALA A 114 15.93 1.60 16.81
CA ALA A 114 16.15 1.42 18.24
C ALA A 114 16.16 -0.06 18.62
N CYS A 115 15.22 -0.86 18.07
CA CYS A 115 15.21 -2.30 18.27
C CYS A 115 16.45 -2.97 17.67
N HIS A 116 16.83 -2.63 16.44
CA HIS A 116 18.02 -3.21 15.80
C HIS A 116 19.29 -2.97 16.63
N ARG A 117 19.51 -1.74 17.11
CA ARG A 117 20.63 -1.42 18.00
C ARG A 117 20.58 -2.21 19.31
N ALA A 118 19.43 -2.26 19.97
CA ALA A 118 19.27 -2.96 21.24
C ALA A 118 19.45 -4.48 21.13
N SER A 119 19.17 -5.05 19.95
CA SER A 119 19.33 -6.47 19.67
C SER A 119 20.70 -6.83 19.06
N GLY A 120 21.66 -5.90 19.00
CA GLY A 120 23.00 -6.14 18.46
C GLY A 120 23.11 -6.10 16.93
N PHE A 121 22.03 -5.74 16.22
CA PHE A 121 21.97 -5.59 14.77
C PHE A 121 22.11 -4.14 14.31
N GLY A 122 22.86 -3.32 15.05
CA GLY A 122 22.99 -1.87 14.80
C GLY A 122 23.58 -1.50 13.42
N SER A 123 24.24 -2.43 12.74
CA SER A 123 24.69 -2.28 11.35
C SER A 123 23.53 -2.22 10.34
N ILE A 124 22.34 -2.71 10.71
CA ILE A 124 21.12 -2.64 9.91
C ILE A 124 20.35 -1.38 10.30
N THR A 125 20.65 -0.27 9.63
CA THR A 125 19.92 0.99 9.83
C THR A 125 18.89 1.19 8.71
N ILE A 126 17.63 1.31 9.12
CA ILE A 126 16.48 1.59 8.26
C ILE A 126 16.35 3.10 8.08
N GLN A 127 15.94 3.53 6.89
CA GLN A 127 15.63 4.92 6.58
C GLN A 127 14.27 5.02 5.88
N VAL A 128 13.71 6.23 5.82
CA VAL A 128 12.58 6.50 4.93
C VAL A 128 13.04 6.28 3.48
N PRO A 129 12.37 5.43 2.70
CA PRO A 129 12.84 5.09 1.37
C PRO A 129 12.67 6.28 0.42
N ALA A 130 13.76 6.65 -0.26
CA ALA A 130 13.75 7.68 -1.30
C ALA A 130 13.08 7.20 -2.59
N ASN A 131 13.32 5.94 -2.96
CA ASN A 131 12.81 5.29 -4.18
C ASN A 131 12.19 3.93 -3.85
N SER A 132 11.23 3.50 -4.66
CA SER A 132 10.64 2.16 -4.55
C SER A 132 11.44 1.17 -5.39
N PRO A 133 11.83 0.01 -4.85
CA PRO A 133 12.36 -1.09 -5.65
C PRO A 133 11.26 -1.89 -6.38
N PHE A 134 9.99 -1.67 -6.03
CA PHE A 134 8.83 -2.31 -6.68
C PHE A 134 8.45 -1.52 -7.92
N SER A 135 9.12 -1.81 -9.04
CA SER A 135 8.89 -1.15 -10.33
C SER A 135 7.61 -1.62 -11.04
N ASP A 136 7.01 -2.70 -10.56
CA ASP A 136 5.82 -3.37 -11.11
C ASP A 136 4.55 -3.07 -10.31
N GLN A 137 4.63 -2.26 -9.25
CA GLN A 137 3.49 -1.91 -8.41
C GLN A 137 3.12 -0.42 -8.51
N LEU A 138 1.88 -0.12 -8.89
CA LEU A 138 1.31 1.21 -8.78
C LEU A 138 0.86 1.47 -7.33
N PHE A 139 1.45 2.48 -6.68
CA PHE A 139 1.12 2.81 -5.29
C PHE A 139 -0.03 3.79 -5.13
N ALA A 140 -0.38 4.53 -6.18
CA ALA A 140 -1.56 5.39 -6.16
C ALA A 140 -2.83 4.52 -6.26
N ASP A 141 -3.93 4.96 -5.65
CA ASP A 141 -5.20 4.25 -5.72
C ASP A 141 -5.81 4.40 -7.13
N GLN A 142 -5.68 3.35 -7.94
CA GLN A 142 -6.17 3.32 -9.32
C GLN A 142 -7.69 3.42 -9.38
N ILE A 143 -8.40 2.83 -8.42
CA ILE A 143 -9.87 2.77 -8.41
C ILE A 143 -10.43 4.15 -8.05
N ALA A 144 -9.89 4.79 -7.01
CA ALA A 144 -10.30 6.14 -6.65
C ALA A 144 -10.01 7.15 -7.77
N GLN A 145 -8.85 7.02 -8.44
CA GLN A 145 -8.53 7.82 -9.63
C GLN A 145 -9.53 7.57 -10.76
N GLY A 146 -9.83 6.31 -11.06
CA GLY A 146 -10.81 5.91 -12.08
C GLY A 146 -12.19 6.50 -11.82
N ARG A 147 -12.65 6.41 -10.58
CA ARG A 147 -13.92 7.03 -10.14
C ARG A 147 -13.90 8.54 -10.33
N ALA A 148 -12.85 9.24 -9.87
CA ALA A 148 -12.74 10.69 -10.00
C ALA A 148 -12.70 11.14 -11.47
N LEU A 149 -11.95 10.44 -12.32
CA LEU A 149 -11.91 10.67 -13.76
C LEU A 149 -13.28 10.46 -14.41
N ALA A 150 -13.98 9.39 -14.03
CA ALA A 150 -15.33 9.12 -14.50
C ALA A 150 -16.32 10.22 -14.10
N HIS A 151 -16.27 10.73 -12.87
CA HIS A 151 -17.07 11.87 -12.46
C HIS A 151 -16.82 13.11 -13.31
N GLY A 152 -15.55 13.48 -13.50
CA GLY A 152 -15.20 14.67 -14.29
C GLY A 152 -15.55 14.55 -15.77
N ALA A 153 -15.36 13.36 -16.36
CA ALA A 153 -15.55 13.15 -17.80
C ALA A 153 -16.98 12.74 -18.19
N CYS A 154 -17.69 12.02 -17.32
CA CYS A 154 -18.95 11.35 -17.64
C CYS A 154 -20.12 11.80 -16.75
N GLY A 155 -19.86 12.45 -15.62
CA GLY A 155 -20.87 12.79 -14.59
C GLY A 155 -21.94 13.81 -15.02
N LEU A 156 -21.76 14.49 -16.16
CA LEU A 156 -22.81 15.37 -16.72
C LEU A 156 -24.02 14.56 -17.21
N CYS A 157 -23.78 13.34 -17.72
CA CYS A 157 -24.80 12.51 -18.33
C CYS A 157 -25.06 11.21 -17.56
N HIS A 158 -24.06 10.68 -16.87
CA HIS A 158 -24.14 9.42 -16.14
C HIS A 158 -24.17 9.64 -14.63
N VAL A 159 -24.87 8.75 -13.93
CA VAL A 159 -24.68 8.52 -12.49
C VAL A 159 -23.48 7.58 -12.32
N ILE A 160 -22.45 8.05 -11.64
CA ILE A 160 -21.14 7.38 -11.51
C ILE A 160 -21.03 6.61 -10.21
N SER A 161 -21.64 7.12 -9.13
CA SER A 161 -21.72 6.42 -7.85
C SER A 161 -23.17 6.25 -7.41
N ASP A 162 -23.42 5.29 -6.52
CA ASP A 162 -24.75 5.06 -5.95
C ASP A 162 -25.13 6.11 -4.89
N SER A 163 -24.44 7.26 -4.85
CA SER A 163 -24.80 8.39 -4.00
C SER A 163 -26.18 8.92 -4.43
N SER A 164 -27.15 8.85 -3.52
CA SER A 164 -28.51 9.37 -3.71
C SER A 164 -28.60 10.87 -3.99
N MET A 165 -27.46 11.58 -3.96
CA MET A 165 -27.35 13.01 -4.28
C MET A 165 -26.83 13.29 -5.70
N GLU A 166 -26.47 12.27 -6.49
CA GLU A 166 -26.09 12.47 -7.89
C GLU A 166 -27.31 12.74 -8.76
N THR A 167 -27.44 13.99 -9.22
CA THR A 167 -28.43 14.40 -10.21
C THR A 167 -27.72 14.86 -11.47
N PRO A 168 -27.69 14.05 -12.54
CA PRO A 168 -27.09 14.47 -13.80
C PRO A 168 -27.76 15.73 -14.31
N ALA A 169 -26.98 16.63 -14.92
CA ALA A 169 -27.49 17.90 -15.44
C ALA A 169 -28.48 17.71 -16.61
N PHE A 170 -28.45 16.53 -17.24
CA PHE A 170 -29.30 16.22 -18.39
C PHE A 170 -30.66 15.68 -17.97
N ARG A 171 -31.72 16.17 -18.64
CA ARG A 171 -33.13 15.83 -18.37
C ARG A 171 -33.46 14.33 -18.51
N PHE A 172 -32.71 13.64 -19.36
CA PHE A 172 -32.79 12.19 -19.56
C PHE A 172 -31.40 11.61 -19.31
N PRO A 173 -31.07 11.22 -18.07
CA PRO A 173 -29.75 10.71 -17.74
C PRO A 173 -29.47 9.43 -18.53
N ALA A 174 -28.21 9.26 -18.93
CA ALA A 174 -27.73 8.00 -19.44
C ALA A 174 -27.73 6.94 -18.31
N PRO A 175 -27.72 5.64 -18.66
CA PRO A 175 -27.67 4.55 -17.68
C PRO A 175 -26.57 4.76 -16.63
N SER A 176 -26.82 4.38 -15.38
CA SER A 176 -25.80 4.48 -14.33
C SER A 176 -24.63 3.55 -14.63
N PHE A 177 -23.46 3.85 -14.06
CA PHE A 177 -22.30 2.98 -14.19
C PHE A 177 -22.56 1.60 -13.56
N SER A 178 -23.28 1.54 -12.44
CA SER A 178 -23.71 0.28 -11.82
C SER A 178 -24.65 -0.53 -12.72
N GLU A 179 -25.58 0.10 -13.43
CA GLU A 179 -26.45 -0.56 -14.41
C GLU A 179 -25.64 -1.09 -15.59
N ILE A 180 -24.73 -0.27 -16.15
CA ILE A 180 -23.88 -0.66 -17.29
C ILE A 180 -22.98 -1.83 -16.91
N ALA A 181 -22.31 -1.76 -15.77
CA ALA A 181 -21.45 -2.83 -15.24
C ALA A 181 -22.22 -4.13 -15.01
N SER A 182 -23.53 -4.04 -14.73
CA SER A 182 -24.38 -5.20 -14.46
C SER A 182 -24.91 -5.89 -15.71
N ARG A 183 -24.68 -5.35 -16.92
CA ARG A 183 -25.19 -5.94 -18.17
C ARG A 183 -24.48 -7.25 -18.47
N PRO A 184 -25.20 -8.33 -18.87
CA PRO A 184 -24.56 -9.59 -19.26
C PRO A 184 -23.57 -9.47 -20.43
N SER A 185 -23.74 -8.43 -21.26
CA SER A 185 -22.86 -8.11 -22.38
C SER A 185 -21.69 -7.20 -22.00
N PHE A 186 -21.49 -6.88 -20.72
CA PHE A 186 -20.38 -6.04 -20.28
C PHE A 186 -19.05 -6.80 -20.42
N SER A 187 -18.03 -6.12 -20.92
CA SER A 187 -16.65 -6.61 -21.00
C SER A 187 -15.70 -5.44 -20.81
N ALA A 188 -14.61 -5.65 -20.05
CA ALA A 188 -13.56 -4.66 -19.87
C ALA A 188 -12.91 -4.28 -21.22
N ASN A 189 -12.77 -5.22 -22.14
CA ASN A 189 -12.22 -4.96 -23.47
C ASN A 189 -13.17 -4.10 -24.32
N ASP A 190 -14.46 -4.41 -24.28
CA ASP A 190 -15.46 -3.63 -24.99
C ASP A 190 -15.55 -2.22 -24.42
N LEU A 191 -15.41 -2.06 -23.10
CA LEU A 191 -15.32 -0.74 -22.46
C LEU A 191 -14.07 0.04 -22.91
N ARG A 192 -12.90 -0.59 -23.00
CA ARG A 192 -11.68 0.05 -23.53
C ARG A 192 -11.87 0.49 -24.99
N GLN A 193 -12.39 -0.41 -25.83
CA GLN A 193 -12.65 -0.12 -27.23
C GLN A 193 -13.69 0.99 -27.39
N LEU A 194 -14.71 0.96 -26.54
CA LEU A 194 -15.70 2.03 -26.43
C LEU A 194 -14.93 3.32 -26.16
N LEU A 195 -14.31 3.48 -24.99
CA LEU A 195 -13.64 4.71 -24.51
C LEU A 195 -12.59 5.32 -25.46
N THR A 196 -11.99 4.54 -26.36
CA THR A 196 -11.06 5.03 -27.39
C THR A 196 -11.74 5.50 -28.69
N SER A 197 -12.98 5.09 -28.94
CA SER A 197 -13.76 5.41 -30.15
C SER A 197 -14.33 6.83 -30.15
N ASN A 198 -15.07 7.20 -31.21
CA ASN A 198 -15.78 8.49 -31.30
C ASN A 198 -17.27 8.40 -30.86
N HIS A 199 -17.69 7.26 -30.27
CA HIS A 199 -18.99 6.96 -29.61
C HIS A 199 -20.29 7.54 -30.20
N ARG A 200 -20.33 7.85 -31.49
CA ARG A 200 -21.47 8.53 -32.15
C ARG A 200 -22.74 7.69 -32.28
N ARG A 201 -22.68 6.40 -31.98
CA ARG A 201 -23.80 5.45 -32.15
C ARG A 201 -23.87 4.48 -30.97
N VAL A 202 -24.11 5.00 -29.77
CA VAL A 202 -24.35 4.17 -28.57
C VAL A 202 -25.80 3.66 -28.53
N GLY A 203 -26.66 4.18 -29.41
CA GLY A 203 -28.03 3.71 -29.64
C GLY A 203 -28.71 4.56 -30.73
N PRO A 204 -29.95 4.22 -31.14
CA PRO A 204 -30.65 4.88 -32.24
C PRO A 204 -30.85 6.39 -32.04
N ASN A 205 -30.87 6.87 -30.79
CA ASN A 205 -31.04 8.28 -30.42
C ASN A 205 -30.01 8.75 -29.36
N GLN A 206 -28.89 8.04 -29.20
CA GLN A 206 -27.91 8.30 -28.14
C GLN A 206 -26.53 8.55 -28.75
N ALA A 207 -26.09 9.80 -28.66
CA ALA A 207 -24.72 10.20 -28.98
C ALA A 207 -23.99 10.52 -27.67
N MET A 208 -22.88 9.82 -27.41
CA MET A 208 -21.96 10.16 -26.34
C MET A 208 -20.78 10.92 -26.94
N LEU A 209 -20.35 11.99 -26.27
CA LEU A 209 -19.16 12.72 -26.69
C LEU A 209 -17.92 11.83 -26.52
N LYS A 210 -16.96 11.95 -27.43
CA LYS A 210 -15.66 11.30 -27.26
C LYS A 210 -15.00 11.88 -26.00
N PRO A 211 -14.75 11.07 -24.95
CA PRO A 211 -13.98 11.52 -23.82
C PRO A 211 -12.51 11.61 -24.25
N LYS A 212 -11.87 12.76 -24.04
CA LYS A 212 -10.46 12.97 -24.39
C LYS A 212 -9.55 12.36 -23.32
N LEU A 213 -9.54 11.02 -23.26
CA LEU A 213 -8.77 10.26 -22.27
C LEU A 213 -7.52 9.67 -22.90
N VAL A 214 -6.44 9.62 -22.12
CA VAL A 214 -5.24 8.84 -22.44
C VAL A 214 -5.31 7.44 -21.84
N GLU A 215 -4.44 6.54 -22.29
CA GLU A 215 -4.51 5.10 -21.97
C GLU A 215 -4.61 4.80 -20.47
N TYR A 216 -3.74 5.36 -19.63
CA TYR A 216 -3.78 5.13 -18.18
C TYR A 216 -5.10 5.61 -17.52
N GLN A 217 -5.74 6.64 -18.08
CA GLN A 217 -7.03 7.13 -17.58
C GLN A 217 -8.16 6.18 -17.96
N ILE A 218 -8.09 5.60 -19.16
CA ILE A 218 -9.02 4.56 -19.62
C ILE A 218 -8.89 3.35 -18.70
N ASP A 219 -7.67 2.88 -18.43
CA ASP A 219 -7.45 1.72 -17.55
C ASP A 219 -7.94 1.98 -16.12
N ALA A 220 -7.75 3.18 -15.58
CA ALA A 220 -8.29 3.52 -14.27
C ALA A 220 -9.83 3.47 -14.24
N ILE A 221 -10.50 4.00 -15.26
CA ILE A 221 -11.97 3.92 -15.37
C ILE A 221 -12.42 2.47 -15.52
N VAL A 222 -11.73 1.67 -16.33
CA VAL A 222 -12.06 0.25 -16.52
C VAL A 222 -11.90 -0.53 -15.22
N ALA A 223 -10.80 -0.32 -14.48
CA ALA A 223 -10.60 -0.92 -13.16
C ALA A 223 -11.71 -0.54 -12.19
N PHE A 224 -12.17 0.72 -12.22
CA PHE A 224 -13.34 1.14 -11.44
C PHE A 224 -14.61 0.34 -11.82
N PHE A 225 -14.91 0.15 -13.11
CA PHE A 225 -16.03 -0.70 -13.54
C PHE A 225 -15.90 -2.17 -13.09
N GLU A 226 -14.67 -2.71 -13.07
CA GLU A 226 -14.41 -4.07 -12.57
C GLU A 226 -14.75 -4.19 -11.07
N THR A 227 -14.53 -3.14 -10.27
CA THR A 227 -14.97 -3.14 -8.86
C THR A 227 -16.50 -3.17 -8.72
N LEU A 228 -17.23 -2.45 -9.59
CA LEU A 228 -18.70 -2.47 -9.59
C LEU A 228 -19.26 -3.86 -9.93
N GLN A 229 -18.60 -4.59 -10.84
CA GLN A 229 -18.97 -5.98 -11.13
C GLN A 229 -18.69 -6.91 -9.95
N ALA A 230 -17.53 -6.76 -9.29
CA ALA A 230 -17.14 -7.59 -8.17
C ALA A 230 -18.07 -7.42 -6.96
N ASP A 231 -18.56 -6.21 -6.72
CA ASP A 231 -19.48 -5.92 -5.61
C ASP A 231 -20.86 -6.58 -5.78
N ARG A 232 -21.29 -6.84 -7.02
CA ARG A 232 -22.52 -7.61 -7.30
C ARG A 232 -22.35 -9.11 -7.05
N ALA A 233 -21.15 -9.64 -7.27
CA ALA A 233 -20.87 -11.07 -7.13
C ALA A 233 -20.73 -11.50 -5.66
N ARG A 234 -20.64 -10.54 -4.74
CA ARG A 234 -20.59 -10.74 -3.29
C ARG A 234 -21.99 -10.71 -2.67
#